data_AF-A0A1C6KM87-F1
#
_entry.id   AF-A0A1C6KM87-F1
#
_cell.length_a   1.000
_cell.length_b   1.000
_cell.length_c   1.000
_cell.angle_alpha   90.00
_cell.angle_beta   90.00
_cell.angle_gamma   90.00
#
_symmetry.space_group_name_H-M   'P 1'
#
loop_
_entity.id
_entity.type
_entity.pdbx_description
1 polymer ?
#
loop_
_entity_poly.entity_id
_entity_poly.type
_entity_poly.pdbx_seq_one_letter_code
_entity_poly.pdbx_strand_id
1 'polypeptide(L)'
;MITYSQSIFFLKFLANRVRKYAKEFELNEAVKLAVDECIRNNILSEFLRKNKAEVIAMSIFEYDKEEEERKLRKAEYEAGVAAGMKDGMKAGIKAGVADGISKGKILAKKEDTIALSKLGLPVEQIASALQIDIEIARQWIRDE
;
A
#
# COMPACT_ATOMS: atom_id res chain seq x y z
N MET A 1 -10.16 -18.74 -6.50
CA MET A 1 -9.48 -19.43 -7.61
C MET A 1 -10.39 -20.55 -8.08
N ILE A 2 -10.77 -20.53 -9.36
CA ILE A 2 -11.34 -21.60 -10.23
C ILE A 2 -12.40 -20.95 -11.14
N THR A 3 -11.96 -20.40 -12.26
CA THR A 3 -12.75 -20.28 -13.50
C THR A 3 -11.94 -20.76 -14.71
N TYR A 4 -10.96 -21.64 -14.48
CA TYR A 4 -10.15 -22.23 -15.55
C TYR A 4 -10.51 -23.70 -15.82
N SER A 5 -10.95 -24.48 -14.84
CA SER A 5 -10.94 -25.94 -14.94
C SER A 5 -11.89 -26.57 -15.98
N GLN A 6 -13.05 -25.98 -16.26
CA GLN A 6 -14.10 -26.64 -17.07
C GLN A 6 -14.27 -26.06 -18.49
N SER A 7 -14.03 -24.76 -18.71
CA SER A 7 -13.76 -24.23 -20.07
C SER A 7 -12.50 -24.87 -20.66
N ILE A 8 -11.52 -25.22 -19.82
CA ILE A 8 -10.37 -26.05 -20.23
C ILE A 8 -10.83 -27.40 -20.76
N PHE A 9 -11.86 -28.06 -20.22
CA PHE A 9 -12.18 -29.42 -20.65
C PHE A 9 -12.78 -29.45 -22.07
N PHE A 10 -13.71 -28.54 -22.35
CA PHE A 10 -14.23 -28.35 -23.72
C PHE A 10 -13.16 -27.80 -24.67
N LEU A 11 -12.37 -26.80 -24.25
CA LEU A 11 -11.26 -26.28 -25.06
C LEU A 11 -10.16 -27.32 -25.28
N LYS A 12 -9.89 -28.21 -24.33
CA LYS A 12 -8.92 -29.30 -24.44
C LYS A 12 -9.43 -30.39 -25.37
N PHE A 13 -10.72 -30.69 -25.31
CA PHE A 13 -11.37 -31.58 -26.29
C PHE A 13 -11.27 -30.98 -27.71
N LEU A 14 -11.67 -29.72 -27.87
CA LEU A 14 -11.58 -29.00 -29.14
C LEU A 14 -10.13 -28.93 -29.64
N ALA A 15 -9.18 -28.55 -28.79
CA ALA A 15 -7.76 -28.48 -29.13
C ALA A 15 -7.18 -29.84 -29.54
N ASN A 16 -7.59 -30.95 -28.90
CA ASN A 16 -7.20 -32.29 -29.35
C ASN A 16 -7.76 -32.62 -30.74
N ARG A 17 -8.97 -32.16 -31.05
CA ARG A 17 -9.58 -32.29 -32.37
C ARG A 17 -8.85 -31.46 -33.42
N VAL A 18 -8.54 -30.20 -33.11
CA VAL A 18 -7.72 -29.32 -33.96
C VAL A 18 -6.35 -29.94 -34.23
N ARG A 19 -5.67 -30.47 -33.21
CA ARG A 19 -4.38 -31.17 -33.38
C ARG A 19 -4.47 -32.41 -34.27
N LYS A 20 -5.60 -33.11 -34.28
CA LYS A 20 -5.82 -34.25 -35.17
C LYS A 20 -5.91 -33.78 -36.62
N TYR A 21 -6.75 -32.78 -36.90
CA TYR A 21 -6.92 -32.25 -38.26
C TYR A 21 -5.70 -31.48 -38.77
N ALA A 22 -4.95 -30.82 -37.89
CA ALA A 22 -3.73 -30.10 -38.25
C ALA A 22 -2.58 -31.00 -38.74
N LYS A 23 -2.72 -32.34 -38.65
CA LYS A 23 -1.78 -33.29 -39.28
C LYS A 23 -1.94 -33.38 -40.80
N GLU A 24 -3.12 -33.01 -41.31
CA GLU A 24 -3.53 -33.20 -42.70
C GLU A 24 -3.98 -31.87 -43.36
N PHE A 25 -4.31 -30.86 -42.55
CA PHE A 25 -4.84 -29.57 -43.01
C PHE A 25 -4.11 -28.38 -42.37
N GLU A 26 -4.12 -27.23 -43.05
CA GLU A 26 -3.68 -25.94 -42.49
C GLU A 26 -4.44 -25.59 -41.22
N LEU A 27 -3.80 -24.88 -40.28
CA LEU A 27 -4.33 -24.65 -38.93
C LEU A 27 -5.73 -24.03 -38.94
N ASN A 28 -5.96 -23.02 -39.79
CA ASN A 28 -7.27 -22.37 -39.89
C ASN A 28 -8.37 -23.33 -40.36
N GLU A 29 -8.05 -24.24 -41.28
CA GLU A 29 -9.00 -25.22 -41.80
C GLU A 29 -9.25 -26.34 -40.78
N ALA A 30 -8.19 -26.79 -40.10
CA ALA A 30 -8.28 -27.73 -38.99
C ALA A 30 -9.15 -27.20 -37.82
N VAL A 31 -9.08 -25.90 -37.53
CA VAL A 31 -9.94 -25.25 -36.53
C VAL A 31 -11.41 -25.26 -36.97
N LYS A 32 -11.71 -24.87 -38.21
CA LYS A 32 -13.09 -24.90 -38.74
C LYS A 32 -13.68 -26.32 -38.71
N LEU A 33 -12.94 -27.30 -39.21
CA LEU A 33 -13.38 -28.70 -39.24
C LEU A 33 -13.64 -29.26 -37.83
N ALA A 34 -12.78 -28.92 -36.86
CA ALA A 34 -12.96 -29.32 -35.47
C ALA A 34 -14.22 -28.71 -34.84
N VAL A 35 -14.48 -27.42 -35.10
CA VAL A 35 -15.67 -26.74 -34.62
C VAL A 35 -16.93 -27.31 -35.26
N ASP A 36 -16.93 -27.51 -36.58
CA ASP A 36 -18.06 -28.07 -37.33
C ASP A 36 -18.37 -29.51 -36.88
N GLU A 37 -17.35 -30.34 -36.60
CA GLU A 37 -17.52 -31.67 -36.02
C GLU A 37 -18.20 -31.60 -34.65
N CYS A 38 -17.76 -30.67 -33.78
CA CYS A 38 -18.33 -30.50 -32.44
C CYS A 38 -19.79 -30.05 -32.49
N ILE A 39 -20.14 -29.17 -33.42
CA ILE A 39 -21.51 -28.70 -33.66
C ILE A 39 -22.36 -29.84 -34.21
N ARG A 40 -21.91 -30.51 -35.27
CA ARG A 40 -22.66 -31.57 -35.96
C ARG A 40 -22.99 -32.74 -35.04
N ASN A 41 -22.04 -33.11 -34.18
CA ASN A 41 -22.20 -34.23 -33.25
C ASN A 41 -22.83 -33.82 -31.91
N ASN A 42 -23.32 -32.57 -31.80
CA ASN A 42 -23.99 -32.05 -30.60
C ASN A 42 -23.18 -32.20 -29.30
N ILE A 43 -21.84 -32.17 -29.43
CA ILE A 43 -20.90 -32.53 -28.35
C ILE A 43 -21.04 -31.58 -27.16
N LEU A 44 -21.28 -30.29 -27.43
CA LEU A 44 -21.49 -29.29 -26.39
C LEU A 44 -22.78 -29.56 -25.60
N SER A 45 -23.87 -29.94 -26.27
CA SER A 45 -25.15 -30.26 -25.62
C SER A 45 -25.04 -31.50 -24.73
N GLU A 46 -24.41 -32.58 -25.23
CA GLU A 46 -24.13 -33.79 -24.46
C GLU A 46 -23.29 -33.48 -23.22
N PHE A 47 -22.25 -32.65 -23.37
CA PHE A 47 -21.37 -32.24 -22.28
C PHE A 47 -22.13 -31.45 -21.19
N LEU A 48 -22.95 -30.47 -21.61
CA LEU A 48 -23.75 -29.64 -20.69
C LEU A 48 -24.82 -30.49 -19.96
N ARG A 49 -25.41 -31.48 -20.63
CA ARG A 49 -26.37 -32.41 -20.02
C ARG A 49 -25.69 -33.28 -18.96
N LYS A 50 -24.52 -33.84 -19.27
CA LYS A 50 -23.77 -34.72 -18.36
C LYS A 50 -23.23 -34.00 -17.13
N ASN A 51 -22.81 -32.74 -17.28
CA ASN A 51 -22.15 -31.97 -16.23
C ASN A 51 -23.00 -30.79 -15.73
N LYS A 52 -24.33 -30.88 -15.86
CA LYS A 52 -25.28 -29.76 -15.65
C LYS A 52 -25.13 -29.06 -14.28
N ALA A 53 -25.06 -29.83 -13.20
CA ALA A 53 -24.95 -29.27 -11.84
C ALA A 53 -23.64 -28.51 -11.63
N GLU A 54 -22.54 -29.04 -12.17
CA GLU A 54 -21.22 -28.41 -12.07
C GLU A 54 -21.14 -27.14 -12.92
N VAL A 55 -21.69 -27.16 -14.14
CA VAL A 55 -21.75 -25.98 -15.01
C VAL A 55 -22.61 -24.89 -14.37
N ILE A 56 -23.78 -25.22 -13.82
CA ILE A 56 -24.64 -24.24 -13.12
C ILE A 56 -23.92 -23.66 -11.90
N ALA A 57 -23.33 -24.51 -11.04
CA ALA A 57 -22.61 -24.05 -9.86
C ALA A 57 -21.45 -23.11 -10.24
N MET A 58 -20.66 -23.49 -11.25
CA MET A 58 -19.55 -22.66 -11.73
C MET A 58 -20.03 -21.36 -12.41
N SER A 59 -21.12 -21.39 -13.17
CA SER A 59 -21.68 -20.20 -13.85
C SER A 59 -22.32 -19.20 -12.89
N ILE A 60 -22.79 -19.63 -11.73
CA ILE A 60 -23.36 -18.74 -10.70
C ILE A 60 -22.24 -18.00 -9.93
N PHE A 61 -21.05 -18.59 -9.83
CA PHE A 61 -19.88 -17.93 -9.25
C PHE A 61 -19.13 -17.14 -10.33
N GLU A 62 -19.65 -15.96 -10.66
CA GLU A 62 -18.93 -14.99 -11.48
C GLU A 62 -17.68 -14.48 -10.75
N TYR A 63 -16.56 -14.40 -11.48
CA TYR A 63 -15.41 -13.63 -11.03
C TYR A 63 -15.79 -12.15 -11.08
N ASP A 64 -16.20 -11.59 -9.94
CA ASP A 64 -16.40 -10.16 -9.79
C ASP A 64 -15.04 -9.47 -9.65
N LYS A 65 -14.44 -9.23 -10.82
CA LYS A 65 -13.17 -8.51 -10.96
C LYS A 65 -13.21 -7.15 -10.23
N GLU A 66 -14.35 -6.47 -10.24
CA GLU A 66 -14.50 -5.18 -9.58
C GLU A 66 -14.44 -5.32 -8.05
N GLU A 67 -15.01 -6.39 -7.50
CA GLU A 67 -14.96 -6.63 -6.06
C GLU A 67 -13.53 -6.91 -5.56
N GLU A 68 -12.74 -7.68 -6.32
CA GLU A 68 -11.32 -7.90 -5.99
C GLU A 68 -10.48 -6.62 -6.15
N GLU A 69 -10.65 -5.88 -7.25
CA GLU A 69 -9.98 -4.60 -7.45
C GLU A 69 -10.35 -3.59 -6.35
N ARG A 70 -11.59 -3.62 -5.85
CA ARG A 70 -12.03 -2.80 -4.70
C ARG A 70 -11.34 -3.24 -3.40
N LYS A 71 -11.21 -4.54 -3.15
CA LYS A 71 -10.48 -5.07 -1.97
C LYS A 71 -9.00 -4.66 -2.02
N LEU A 72 -8.37 -4.79 -3.19
CA LEU A 72 -6.97 -4.41 -3.39
C LEU A 72 -6.76 -2.91 -3.16
N ARG A 73 -7.59 -2.05 -3.79
CA ARG A 73 -7.52 -0.59 -3.59
C ARG A 73 -7.74 -0.18 -2.14
N LYS A 74 -8.64 -0.86 -1.41
CA LYS A 74 -8.87 -0.61 0.01
C LYS A 74 -7.63 -0.94 0.85
N ALA A 75 -7.00 -2.08 0.60
CA ALA A 75 -5.78 -2.49 1.29
C ALA A 75 -4.61 -1.54 1.01
N GLU A 76 -4.43 -1.11 -0.26
CA GLU A 76 -3.41 -0.14 -0.64
C GLU A 76 -3.63 1.22 0.03
N TYR A 77 -4.88 1.69 0.07
CA TYR A 77 -5.23 2.93 0.76
C TYR A 77 -4.95 2.84 2.26
N GLU A 78 -5.37 1.76 2.92
CA GLU A 78 -5.13 1.54 4.35
C GLU A 78 -3.63 1.47 4.68
N ALA A 79 -2.83 0.80 3.84
CA ALA A 79 -1.38 0.75 3.98
C ALA A 79 -0.75 2.14 3.81
N GLY A 80 -1.21 2.93 2.83
CA GLY A 80 -0.76 4.30 2.60
C GLY A 80 -1.07 5.23 3.77
N VAL A 81 -2.29 5.15 4.33
CA VAL A 81 -2.70 5.92 5.53
C VAL A 81 -1.83 5.53 6.74
N ALA A 82 -1.62 4.24 6.97
CA ALA A 82 -0.81 3.76 8.07
C ALA A 82 0.66 4.23 7.96
N ALA A 83 1.23 4.17 6.76
CA ALA A 83 2.58 4.67 6.49
C ALA A 83 2.67 6.19 6.73
N GLY A 84 1.74 6.97 6.16
CA GLY A 84 1.71 8.42 6.33
C GLY A 84 1.55 8.86 7.78
N MET A 85 0.69 8.17 8.56
CA MET A 85 0.52 8.45 9.99
C MET A 85 1.79 8.14 10.78
N LYS A 86 2.45 7.01 10.49
CA LYS A 86 3.71 6.62 11.14
C LYS A 86 4.82 7.63 10.88
N ASP A 87 4.97 8.05 9.63
CA ASP A 87 5.99 9.02 9.23
C ASP A 87 5.70 10.41 9.81
N GLY A 88 4.45 10.85 9.76
CA GLY A 88 4.00 12.10 10.37
C GLY A 88 4.24 12.13 11.88
N MET A 89 3.91 11.05 12.59
CA MET A 89 4.14 10.94 14.03
C MET A 89 5.64 10.97 14.35
N LYS A 90 6.46 10.23 13.60
CA LYS A 90 7.92 10.21 13.79
C LYS A 90 8.54 11.59 13.55
N ALA A 91 8.11 12.28 12.50
CA ALA A 91 8.56 13.64 12.20
C ALA A 91 8.12 14.63 13.29
N GLY A 92 6.86 14.56 13.72
CA GLY A 92 6.31 15.41 14.78
C GLY A 92 7.02 15.22 16.12
N ILE A 93 7.27 13.98 16.54
CA ILE A 93 8.04 13.70 17.77
C ILE A 93 9.45 14.25 17.66
N LYS A 94 10.15 14.02 16.54
CA LYS A 94 11.51 14.52 16.36
C LYS A 94 11.57 16.04 16.42
N ALA A 95 10.63 16.73 15.76
CA ALA A 95 10.54 18.19 15.80
C ALA A 95 10.21 18.71 17.21
N GLY A 96 9.23 18.10 17.88
CA GLY A 96 8.82 18.47 19.23
C GLY A 96 9.93 18.26 20.27
N VAL A 97 10.68 17.15 20.18
CA VAL A 97 11.83 16.89 21.06
C VAL A 97 12.95 17.91 20.82
N ALA A 98 13.26 18.23 19.56
CA ALA A 98 14.28 19.22 19.26
C ALA A 98 13.91 20.62 19.76
N ASP A 99 12.66 21.04 19.57
CA ASP A 99 12.12 22.32 20.07
C ASP A 99 12.06 22.35 21.61
N GLY A 100 11.66 21.24 22.25
CA GLY A 100 11.67 21.13 23.69
C GLY A 100 13.07 21.24 24.30
N ILE A 101 14.06 20.57 23.70
CA ILE A 101 15.46 20.64 24.15
C ILE A 101 16.03 22.05 23.97
N SER A 102 15.75 22.72 22.84
CA SER A 102 16.25 24.08 22.60
C SER A 102 15.64 25.08 23.60
N LYS A 103 14.32 25.03 23.80
CA LYS A 103 13.62 25.86 24.80
C LYS A 103 14.11 25.60 26.22
N GLY A 104 14.28 24.33 26.59
CA GLY A 104 14.80 23.94 27.90
C GLY A 104 16.22 24.48 28.18
N LYS A 105 17.11 24.42 27.18
CA LYS A 105 18.46 25.00 27.30
C LYS A 105 18.43 26.52 27.48
N ILE A 106 17.54 27.22 26.77
CA ILE A 106 17.38 28.67 26.91
C ILE A 106 16.83 29.02 28.29
N LEU A 107 15.83 28.28 28.77
CA LEU A 107 15.24 28.50 30.09
C LEU A 107 16.26 28.28 31.21
N ALA A 108 17.02 27.17 31.15
CA ALA A 108 18.09 26.89 32.12
C ALA A 108 19.13 28.02 32.14
N LYS A 109 19.58 28.48 30.97
CA LYS A 109 20.50 29.64 30.89
C LYS A 109 19.88 30.91 31.47
N LYS A 110 18.58 31.14 31.29
CA LYS A 110 17.87 32.29 31.87
C LYS A 110 17.82 32.21 33.40
N GLU A 111 17.45 31.05 33.94
CA GLU A 111 17.41 30.79 35.38
C GLU A 111 18.79 30.93 36.03
N ASP A 112 19.83 30.38 35.39
CA ASP A 112 21.22 30.52 35.85
C ASP A 112 21.68 31.98 35.82
N THR A 113 21.33 32.73 34.75
CA THR A 113 21.66 34.17 34.62
C THR A 113 21.08 34.97 35.79
N ILE A 114 19.79 34.73 36.08
CA ILE A 114 19.06 35.34 37.18
C ILE A 114 19.70 34.98 38.53
N ALA A 115 20.00 33.71 38.77
CA ALA A 115 20.57 33.23 40.01
C ALA A 115 21.97 33.84 40.26
N LEU A 116 22.83 33.87 39.25
CA LEU A 116 24.17 34.45 39.35
C LEU A 116 24.12 35.97 39.53
N SER A 117 23.14 36.66 38.92
CA SER A 117 22.95 38.10 39.13
C SER A 117 22.56 38.41 40.57
N LYS A 118 21.66 37.62 41.17
CA LYS A 118 21.27 37.75 42.58
C LYS A 118 22.43 37.51 43.55
N LEU A 119 23.43 36.72 43.14
CA LEU A 119 24.67 36.51 43.90
C LEU A 119 25.67 37.66 43.74
N GLY A 120 25.33 38.71 42.97
CA GLY A 120 26.15 39.91 42.80
C GLY A 120 27.23 39.81 41.73
N LEU A 121 27.17 38.80 40.85
CA LEU A 121 28.13 38.70 39.75
C LEU A 121 27.86 39.77 38.68
N PRO A 122 28.90 40.40 38.10
CA PRO A 122 28.75 41.33 36.99
C PRO A 122 28.16 40.66 35.75
N VAL A 123 27.27 41.36 35.04
CA VAL A 123 26.56 40.82 33.87
C VAL A 123 27.51 40.43 32.73
N GLU A 124 28.65 41.11 32.61
CA GLU A 124 29.72 40.79 31.65
C GLU A 124 30.32 39.40 31.92
N GLN A 125 30.53 39.04 33.20
CA GLN A 125 31.08 37.75 33.59
C GLN A 125 30.06 36.63 33.41
N ILE A 126 28.78 36.90 33.73
CA ILE A 126 27.68 35.94 33.54
C ILE A 126 27.48 35.64 32.05
N ALA A 127 27.44 36.68 31.21
CA ALA A 127 27.30 36.55 29.75
C ALA A 127 28.44 35.72 29.14
N SER A 128 29.67 35.97 29.58
CA SER A 128 30.85 35.20 29.18
C SER A 128 30.76 33.73 29.63
N ALA A 129 30.43 33.48 30.91
CA ALA A 129 30.38 32.14 31.48
C ALA A 129 29.30 31.25 30.86
N LEU A 130 28.11 31.82 30.60
CA LEU A 130 26.98 31.10 30.01
C LEU A 130 26.99 31.12 28.47
N GLN A 131 27.96 31.80 27.85
CA GLN A 131 28.07 32.02 26.41
C GLN A 131 26.75 32.52 25.83
N ILE A 132 26.25 33.60 26.40
CA ILE A 132 25.04 34.30 25.95
C ILE A 132 25.39 35.75 25.64
N ASP A 133 24.63 36.34 24.73
CA ASP A 133 24.80 37.75 24.41
C ASP A 133 24.52 38.62 25.65
N ILE A 134 25.35 39.65 25.85
CA ILE A 134 25.26 40.50 27.03
C ILE A 134 23.93 41.28 27.09
N GLU A 135 23.35 41.66 25.95
CA GLU A 135 22.08 42.36 25.91
C GLU A 135 20.92 41.40 26.24
N ILE A 136 21.03 40.12 25.84
CA ILE A 136 20.07 39.08 26.25
C ILE A 136 20.14 38.83 27.75
N ALA A 137 21.35 38.72 28.32
CA ALA A 137 21.53 38.55 29.76
C ALA A 137 20.94 39.73 30.55
N ARG A 138 21.21 40.97 30.11
CA ARG A 138 20.63 42.18 30.68
C ARG A 138 19.11 42.19 30.57
N GLN A 139 18.56 41.78 29.42
CA GLN A 139 17.12 41.70 29.24
C GLN A 139 16.50 40.68 30.21
N TRP A 140 17.07 39.48 30.34
CA TRP A 140 16.54 38.46 31.24
C TRP A 140 16.54 38.87 32.71
N ILE A 141 17.55 39.64 33.14
CA ILE A 141 17.62 40.19 34.51
C ILE A 141 16.59 41.33 34.69
N ARG A 142 16.30 42.11 33.64
CA ARG A 142 15.27 43.16 33.68
C ARG A 142 13.84 42.63 33.65
N ASP A 143 13.63 41.51 32.95
CA ASP A 143 12.33 40.86 32.75
C ASP A 143 11.97 39.86 33.88
N GLU A 144 12.76 39.84 34.97
CA GLU A 144 12.48 39.11 36.21
C GLU A 144 11.56 39.92 37.15
#